data_AF-A0A9E4SV30-F1
#
_entry.id   AF-A0A9E4SV30-F1
#
_cell.length_a   1.000
_cell.length_b   1.000
_cell.length_c   1.000
_cell.angle_alpha   90.00
_cell.angle_beta   90.00
_cell.angle_gamma   90.00
#
_symmetry.space_group_name_H-M   'P 1'
#
loop_
_entity.id
_entity.type
_entity.pdbx_description
1 polymer ?
#
loop_
_entity_poly.entity_id
_entity_poly.type
_entity_poly.pdbx_seq_one_letter_code
_entity_poly.pdbx_strand_id
1 'polypeptide(L)' 'MSSSPIKLKVTRARNVSITEDTLTVDLDDGRTISVPLAWHPRLVHGTSEERGNWRSIGG' A
#
# COMPACT_ATOMS: atom_id res chain seq x y z
N MET A 1 3.92 19.62 24.76
CA MET A 1 3.35 18.80 23.67
C MET A 1 3.46 17.35 24.07
N SER A 2 2.33 16.65 24.29
CA SER A 2 2.32 15.22 24.60
C SER A 2 1.92 14.47 23.32
N SER A 3 2.82 13.67 22.76
CA SER A 3 2.44 12.68 21.75
C SER A 3 2.20 11.35 22.45
N SER A 4 1.06 10.74 22.21
CA SER A 4 0.77 9.39 22.72
C SER A 4 1.53 8.35 21.87
N PRO A 5 2.06 7.28 22.48
CA PRO A 5 2.74 6.23 21.73
C PRO A 5 1.71 5.48 20.87
N ILE A 6 1.76 5.71 19.56
CA ILE A 6 1.05 4.89 18.58
C ILE A 6 1.62 3.47 18.64
N LYS A 7 0.84 2.50 19.15
CA LYS A 7 1.15 1.08 19.01
C LYS A 7 0.97 0.70 17.54
N LEU A 8 2.05 0.80 16.77
CA LEU A 8 2.10 0.33 15.39
C LEU A 8 2.09 -1.21 15.40
N LYS A 9 0.90 -1.80 15.29
CA LYS A 9 0.79 -3.23 15.00
C LYS A 9 1.20 -3.44 13.55
N VAL A 10 2.37 -4.06 13.36
CA VAL A 10 2.83 -4.48 12.03
C VAL A 10 1.81 -5.46 11.48
N THR A 11 1.06 -5.02 10.47
CA THR A 11 0.10 -5.87 9.77
C THR A 11 0.61 -6.11 8.36
N ARG A 12 0.44 -7.34 7.89
CA ARG A 12 0.88 -7.76 6.57
C ARG A 12 -0.12 -7.27 5.52
N ALA A 13 0.40 -6.89 4.37
CA ALA A 13 -0.42 -6.69 3.18
C ALA A 13 -0.98 -8.05 2.76
N ARG A 14 -2.30 -8.14 2.72
CA ARG A 14 -3.05 -9.32 2.28
C ARG A 14 -3.31 -9.25 0.78
N ASN A 15 -3.69 -8.08 0.28
CA ASN A 15 -3.93 -7.83 -1.13
C ASN A 15 -3.46 -6.42 -1.50
N VAL A 16 -2.98 -6.25 -2.72
CA VAL A 16 -2.60 -4.95 -3.27
C VAL A 16 -3.28 -4.78 -4.61
N SER A 17 -3.88 -3.63 -4.84
CA SER A 17 -4.55 -3.27 -6.08
C SER A 17 -4.14 -1.86 -6.47
N ILE A 18 -3.60 -1.72 -7.68
CA ILE A 18 -3.08 -0.46 -8.18
C ILE A 18 -3.93 -0.06 -9.40
N THR A 19 -4.64 1.05 -9.29
CA THR A 19 -5.40 1.65 -10.40
C THR A 19 -4.56 2.73 -11.08
N GLU A 20 -5.16 3.49 -12.00
CA GLU A 20 -4.46 4.56 -12.71
C GLU A 20 -4.02 5.71 -11.78
N ASP A 21 -4.78 5.94 -10.72
CA ASP A 21 -4.65 7.09 -9.84
C ASP A 21 -4.45 6.70 -8.36
N THR A 22 -4.76 5.46 -7.96
CA THR A 22 -4.81 5.05 -6.55
C THR A 22 -4.09 3.71 -6.32
N LEU A 23 -3.28 3.66 -5.27
CA LEU A 23 -2.72 2.44 -4.69
C LEU A 23 -3.53 2.05 -3.47
N THR A 24 -4.16 0.87 -3.53
CA THR A 24 -4.95 0.30 -2.44
C THR A 24 -4.28 -0.95 -1.89
N VAL A 25 -4.19 -1.05 -0.56
CA VAL A 25 -3.59 -2.17 0.15
C VAL A 25 -4.55 -2.65 1.22
N ASP A 26 -5.01 -3.88 1.08
CA ASP A 26 -5.79 -4.56 2.11
C ASP A 26 -4.84 -5.22 3.10
N LEU A 27 -5.06 -4.97 4.39
CA LEU A 27 -4.29 -5.53 5.48
C LEU A 27 -5.00 -6.75 6.06
N ASP A 28 -4.22 -7.68 6.62
CA ASP A 28 -4.74 -8.89 7.26
C ASP A 28 -5.68 -8.60 8.45
N ASP A 29 -5.56 -7.43 9.07
CA ASP A 29 -6.40 -7.01 10.18
C ASP A 29 -7.79 -6.49 9.77
N GLY A 30 -8.08 -6.44 8.46
CA GLY A 30 -9.35 -5.98 7.90
C GLY A 30 -9.39 -4.49 7.57
N ARG A 31 -8.32 -3.73 7.84
CA ARG A 31 -8.15 -2.37 7.35
C ARG A 31 -7.74 -2.34 5.88
N THR A 32 -8.18 -1.30 5.18
CA THR A 32 -7.73 -0.97 3.82
C THR A 32 -7.06 0.39 3.83
N ILE A 33 -5.88 0.49 3.23
CA ILE A 33 -5.12 1.73 3.06
C ILE A 33 -5.19 2.12 1.59
N SER A 34 -5.67 3.33 1.30
CA SER A 34 -5.68 3.88 -0.06
C SER A 34 -4.87 5.17 -0.09
N VAL A 35 -3.94 5.26 -1.04
CA VAL A 35 -3.10 6.44 -1.25
C VAL A 35 -3.05 6.79 -2.73
N PRO A 36 -2.91 8.08 -3.09
CA PRO A 36 -2.71 8.46 -4.49
C PRO A 36 -1.45 7.84 -5.06
N LEU A 37 -1.56 7.25 -6.26
CA LEU A 37 -0.43 6.70 -7.01
C LEU A 37 0.62 7.78 -7.29
N ALA A 38 0.17 9.04 -7.45
CA ALA A 38 1.01 10.23 -7.65
C ALA A 38 2.15 10.38 -6.63
N TRP A 39 1.99 9.84 -5.42
CA TRP A 39 3.04 9.89 -4.38
C TRP A 39 4.21 8.94 -4.66
N HIS A 40 4.06 8.02 -5.61
CA HIS A 40 5.02 6.99 -5.95
C HIS A 40 5.41 7.13 -7.43
N PRO A 41 6.34 8.05 -7.79
CA PRO A 41 6.64 8.40 -9.18
C PRO A 41 6.98 7.19 -10.06
N ARG A 42 7.66 6.19 -9.50
CA ARG A 42 8.00 4.94 -10.21
C ARG A 42 6.78 4.11 -10.58
N LEU A 43 5.76 4.07 -9.71
CA LEU A 43 4.51 3.37 -9.99
C LEU A 43 3.64 4.17 -10.96
N VAL A 44 3.65 5.51 -10.87
CA VAL A 44 2.96 6.40 -11.83
C VAL A 44 3.44 6.17 -13.26
N HIS A 45 4.74 5.98 -13.47
CA HIS A 45 5.29 5.74 -14.81
C HIS A 45 5.30 4.25 -15.22
N GLY A 46 5.01 3.32 -14.29
CA GLY A 46 4.94 1.89 -14.58
C GLY A 46 3.69 1.53 -15.38
N THR A 47 3.79 0.51 -16.24
CA THR A 47 2.65 0.00 -17.00
C THR A 47 1.66 -0.75 -16.10
N SER A 48 0.43 -0.97 -16.57
CA SER A 48 -0.56 -1.77 -15.83
C SER A 48 -0.06 -3.19 -15.52
N GLU A 49 0.77 -3.77 -16.41
CA GLU A 49 1.39 -5.08 -16.22
C GLU A 49 2.43 -5.06 -15.09
N GLU A 50 3.28 -4.03 -15.03
CA GLU A 50 4.26 -3.86 -13.96
C GLU A 50 3.60 -3.58 -12.61
N ARG A 51 2.52 -2.79 -12.60
CA ARG A 51 1.72 -2.49 -11.40
C ARG A 51 1.00 -3.73 -10.86
N GLY A 52 0.60 -4.65 -11.75
CA GLY A 52 0.00 -5.93 -11.37
C GLY A 52 1.00 -6.92 -10.79
N ASN A 53 2.29 -6.77 -11.08
CA ASN A 53 3.36 -7.65 -10.63
C ASN A 53 3.88 -7.30 -9.23
N TRP A 54 2.98 -7.23 -8.26
CA TRP A 54 3.35 -6.97 -6.87
C TRP A 54 3.71 -8.27 -6.13
N ARG A 55 4.63 -8.15 -5.17
CA ARG A 55 5.01 -9.27 -4.27
C ARG A 55 5.19 -8.76 -2.85
N SER A 56 4.54 -9.41 -1.88
CA SER A 56 4.82 -9.18 -0.47
C SER A 56 6.24 -9.66 -0.12
N ILE A 57 7.09 -8.75 0.34
CA ILE A 57 8.49 -9.06 0.72
C ILE A 57 8.70 -9.22 2.24
N GLY A 58 7.62 -9.16 3.03
CA GLY A 58 7.65 -9.30 4.49
C GLY A 58 7.07 -10.64 4.93
N GLY A 59 7.94 -11.55 5.38
CA GLY A 59 7.61 -12.87 5.93
C GLY A 59 7.54 -12.90 7.45
#